data_AF-A5KSS0-F1
#
_entry.id   AF-A5KSS0-F1
#
_cell.length_a   1.000
_cell.length_b   1.000
_cell.length_c   1.000
_cell.angle_alpha   90.00
_cell.angle_beta   90.00
_cell.angle_gamma   90.00
#
_symmetry.space_group_name_H-M   'P 1'
#
loop_
_entity.id
_entity.type
_entity.pdbx_description
1 polymer ?
#
loop_
_entity_poly.entity_id
_entity_poly.type
_entity_poly.pdbx_seq_one_letter_code
_entity_poly.pdbx_strand_id
1 'polypeptide(L)'
;MQCATDLVKLRDSIISRVIYLRQIVSSITTPLGPEDRRALAYVTIELDNLIVVGLRQYTKSSLLRSRTADGMRITAAVQPASTEEAAALIFRSINPAGYQKSRSPIRIREKDEIAVRDPKLVEKVLVDYSASNLPKFVIALSLNAEVFKEAKICRHYFAHRARNTYEAVQALAANLGIVGVNMPEHLILRGRPGTGVRILDGWLADIENFFDLAA
;
A
#
# COMPACT_ATOMS: atom_id res chain seq x y z
N MET A 1 -14.16 -2.76 3.40
CA MET A 1 -13.86 -1.40 3.94
C MET A 1 -14.57 -0.42 3.04
N GLN A 2 -15.57 0.31 3.53
CA GLN A 2 -16.30 1.32 2.72
C GLN A 2 -15.43 2.57 2.53
N CYS A 3 -15.69 3.36 1.49
CA CYS A 3 -14.98 4.63 1.31
C CYS A 3 -15.22 5.54 2.51
N ALA A 4 -14.14 6.09 3.05
CA ALA A 4 -14.25 6.97 4.19
C ALA A 4 -14.77 8.33 3.69
N THR A 5 -15.85 8.82 4.29
CA THR A 5 -16.35 10.18 4.06
C THR A 5 -15.37 11.26 4.57
N ASP A 6 -14.31 10.81 5.24
CA ASP A 6 -13.27 11.60 5.89
C ASP A 6 -11.93 10.87 5.76
N LEU A 7 -10.92 11.51 5.17
CA LEU A 7 -9.58 10.94 5.03
C LEU A 7 -8.90 10.72 6.39
N VAL A 8 -9.27 11.47 7.43
CA VAL A 8 -8.78 11.25 8.81
C VAL A 8 -9.15 9.85 9.28
N LYS A 9 -10.40 9.42 9.05
CA LYS A 9 -10.84 8.08 9.46
C LYS A 9 -10.10 6.99 8.72
N LEU A 10 -9.77 7.22 7.44
CA LEU A 10 -8.95 6.27 6.67
C LEU A 10 -7.53 6.20 7.25
N ARG A 11 -6.90 7.37 7.46
CA ARG A 11 -5.57 7.48 8.09
C ARG A 11 -5.55 6.76 9.43
N ASP A 12 -6.44 7.10 10.34
CA ASP A 12 -6.48 6.54 11.70
C ASP A 12 -6.71 5.03 11.69
N SER A 13 -7.55 4.54 10.77
CA SER A 13 -7.74 3.09 10.58
C SER A 13 -6.48 2.40 10.06
N ILE A 14 -5.74 3.01 9.14
CA ILE A 14 -4.48 2.48 8.63
C ILE A 14 -3.42 2.48 9.74
N ILE A 15 -3.24 3.61 10.44
CA ILE A 15 -2.28 3.75 11.53
C ILE A 15 -2.57 2.75 12.64
N SER A 16 -3.84 2.60 13.04
CA SER A 16 -4.24 1.61 14.05
C SER A 16 -3.89 0.18 13.63
N ARG A 17 -4.05 -0.14 12.34
CA ARG A 17 -3.67 -1.46 11.80
C ARG A 17 -2.15 -1.64 11.79
N VAL A 18 -1.38 -0.61 11.43
CA VAL A 18 0.09 -0.63 11.50
C VAL A 18 0.58 -0.84 12.94
N ILE A 19 -0.01 -0.14 13.91
CA ILE A 19 0.32 -0.30 15.34
C ILE A 19 0.06 -1.75 15.79
N TYR A 20 -1.08 -2.33 15.41
CA TYR A 20 -1.37 -3.73 15.69
C TYR A 20 -0.34 -4.69 15.07
N LEU A 21 0.04 -4.48 13.81
CA LEU A 21 1.07 -5.28 13.16
C LEU A 21 2.44 -5.14 13.85
N ARG A 22 2.79 -3.93 14.31
CA ARG A 22 4.02 -3.66 15.06
C ARG A 22 4.05 -4.40 16.39
N GLN A 23 2.91 -4.48 17.09
CA GLN A 23 2.80 -5.27 18.32
C GLN A 23 3.11 -6.76 18.07
N ILE A 24 2.60 -7.34 16.98
CA ILE A 24 2.92 -8.74 16.60
C ILE A 24 4.42 -8.91 16.32
N VAL A 25 5.03 -7.96 15.60
CA VAL A 25 6.47 -8.03 15.29
C VAL A 25 7.34 -7.87 16.54
N SER A 26 6.89 -7.07 17.52
CA SER A 26 7.64 -6.83 18.75
C SER A 26 7.78 -8.06 19.65
N SER A 27 6.86 -9.04 19.54
CA SER A 27 6.93 -10.28 20.30
C SER A 27 7.82 -11.36 19.68
N ILE A 28 8.36 -11.12 18.48
CA ILE A 28 9.19 -12.11 17.76
C ILE A 28 10.56 -12.20 18.42
N THR A 29 10.97 -13.42 18.73
CA THR A 29 12.27 -13.71 19.37
C THR A 29 13.22 -14.46 18.44
N THR A 30 14.52 -14.36 18.71
CA THR A 30 15.54 -15.15 18.02
C THR A 30 16.14 -16.18 18.99
N PRO A 31 16.29 -17.46 18.59
CA PRO A 31 16.03 -18.03 17.26
C PRO A 31 14.53 -18.16 16.91
N LEU A 32 14.19 -18.05 15.62
CA LEU A 32 12.80 -18.04 15.15
C LEU A 32 12.12 -19.41 15.29
N GLY A 33 11.08 -19.46 16.12
CA GLY A 33 10.17 -20.60 16.23
C GLY A 33 9.15 -20.68 15.07
N PRO A 34 8.38 -21.77 14.97
CA PRO A 34 7.34 -21.90 13.94
C PRO A 34 6.27 -20.80 13.99
N GLU A 35 5.85 -20.40 15.19
CA GLU A 35 4.85 -19.34 15.37
C GLU A 35 5.40 -17.97 14.99
N ASP A 36 6.68 -17.68 15.27
CA ASP A 36 7.33 -16.44 14.81
C ASP A 36 7.32 -16.34 13.29
N ARG A 37 7.64 -17.44 12.59
CA ARG A 37 7.62 -17.49 11.11
C ARG A 37 6.21 -17.29 10.56
N ARG A 38 5.20 -17.86 11.21
CA ARG A 38 3.79 -17.63 10.85
C ARG A 38 3.40 -16.18 11.08
N ALA A 39 3.81 -15.58 12.19
CA ALA A 39 3.57 -14.17 12.51
C ALA A 39 4.22 -13.24 11.49
N LEU A 40 5.48 -13.49 11.09
CA LEU A 40 6.16 -12.74 10.03
C LEU A 40 5.43 -12.81 8.69
N ALA A 41 5.00 -14.01 8.30
CA ALA A 41 4.24 -14.22 7.08
C ALA A 41 2.92 -13.45 7.12
N TYR A 42 2.18 -13.55 8.23
CA TYR A 42 0.94 -12.82 8.47
C TYR A 42 1.15 -11.32 8.34
N VAL A 43 2.11 -10.75 9.08
CA VAL A 43 2.37 -9.32 9.08
C VAL A 43 2.74 -8.81 7.69
N THR A 44 3.61 -9.53 6.97
CA THR A 44 4.04 -9.14 5.62
C THR A 44 2.87 -9.15 4.63
N ILE A 45 2.03 -10.20 4.68
CA ILE A 45 0.86 -10.32 3.81
C ILE A 45 -0.17 -9.23 4.13
N GLU A 46 -0.45 -9.02 5.42
CA GLU A 46 -1.41 -8.01 5.88
C GLU A 46 -0.95 -6.60 5.56
N LEU A 47 0.36 -6.32 5.63
CA LEU A 47 0.91 -5.02 5.25
C LEU A 47 0.70 -4.73 3.75
N ASP A 48 1.01 -5.67 2.85
CA ASP A 48 0.76 -5.48 1.41
C ASP A 48 -0.74 -5.34 1.10
N ASN A 49 -1.59 -6.10 1.80
CA ASN A 49 -3.04 -5.95 1.67
C ASN A 49 -3.51 -4.57 2.16
N LEU A 50 -2.95 -4.08 3.26
CA LEU A 50 -3.25 -2.75 3.80
C LEU A 50 -2.85 -1.64 2.81
N ILE A 51 -1.71 -1.78 2.12
CA ILE A 51 -1.27 -0.86 1.06
C ILE A 51 -2.29 -0.83 -0.08
N VAL A 52 -2.65 -2.01 -0.61
CA VAL A 52 -3.60 -2.12 -1.73
C VAL A 52 -4.94 -1.49 -1.37
N VAL A 53 -5.47 -1.83 -0.19
CA VAL A 53 -6.76 -1.32 0.27
C VAL A 53 -6.67 0.17 0.58
N GLY A 54 -5.62 0.62 1.26
CA GLY A 54 -5.40 2.00 1.66
C GLY A 54 -5.33 2.94 0.45
N LEU A 55 -4.47 2.63 -0.53
CA LEU A 55 -4.33 3.42 -1.76
C LEU A 55 -5.64 3.48 -2.56
N ARG A 56 -6.32 2.34 -2.69
CA ARG A 56 -7.62 2.24 -3.38
C ARG A 56 -8.69 3.09 -2.70
N GLN A 57 -8.81 3.00 -1.37
CA GLN A 57 -9.80 3.76 -0.61
C GLN A 57 -9.46 5.26 -0.59
N TYR A 58 -8.19 5.61 -0.49
CA TYR A 58 -7.71 6.99 -0.58
C TYR A 58 -8.13 7.62 -1.91
N THR A 59 -7.87 6.92 -3.01
CA THR A 59 -8.19 7.40 -4.36
C THR A 59 -9.69 7.63 -4.52
N LYS A 60 -10.52 6.65 -4.14
CA LYS A 60 -11.98 6.79 -4.21
C LYS A 60 -12.49 7.92 -3.32
N SER A 61 -12.01 8.02 -2.09
CA SER A 61 -12.42 9.07 -1.14
C SER A 61 -12.06 10.47 -1.67
N SER A 62 -10.92 10.59 -2.36
CA SER A 62 -10.52 11.82 -3.04
C SER A 62 -11.52 12.20 -4.14
N LEU A 63 -11.87 11.26 -5.02
CA LEU A 63 -12.85 11.52 -6.10
C LEU A 63 -14.27 11.75 -5.58
N LEU A 64 -14.64 11.12 -4.46
CA LEU A 64 -15.93 11.30 -3.77
C LEU A 64 -15.97 12.56 -2.89
N ARG A 65 -14.92 13.40 -2.93
CA ARG A 65 -14.89 14.70 -2.26
C ARG A 65 -15.05 14.56 -0.74
N SER A 66 -14.35 13.59 -0.15
CA SER A 66 -14.23 13.44 1.31
C SER A 66 -13.53 14.65 1.94
N ARG A 67 -13.63 14.77 3.27
CA ARG A 67 -12.90 15.80 4.02
C ARG A 67 -11.44 15.39 4.24
N THR A 68 -10.52 16.35 4.16
CA THR A 68 -9.11 16.21 4.55
C THR A 68 -8.95 16.35 6.07
N ALA A 69 -7.75 16.11 6.58
CA ALA A 69 -7.39 16.36 7.99
C ALA A 69 -7.73 17.77 8.49
N ASP A 70 -7.56 18.78 7.63
CA ASP A 70 -7.88 20.17 7.97
C ASP A 70 -9.38 20.50 7.89
N GLY A 71 -10.25 19.50 7.72
CA GLY A 71 -11.70 19.65 7.59
C GLY A 71 -12.17 20.15 6.21
N MET A 72 -11.24 20.52 5.32
CA MET A 72 -11.54 20.99 3.97
C MET A 72 -12.09 19.87 3.09
N ARG A 73 -13.11 20.17 2.30
CA ARG A 73 -13.68 19.20 1.35
C ARG A 73 -12.85 19.16 0.07
N ILE A 74 -12.44 17.96 -0.35
CA ILE A 74 -11.70 17.78 -1.59
C ILE A 74 -12.57 18.19 -2.79
N THR A 75 -11.96 18.85 -3.78
CA THR A 75 -12.56 19.15 -5.07
C THR A 75 -11.88 18.31 -6.14
N ALA A 76 -12.65 17.82 -7.11
CA ALA A 76 -12.16 17.11 -8.29
C ALA A 76 -13.00 17.56 -9.50
N ALA A 77 -12.45 17.41 -10.71
CA ALA A 77 -13.13 17.72 -11.96
C ALA A 77 -14.33 16.80 -12.26
N VAL A 78 -14.46 15.71 -11.50
CA VAL A 78 -15.54 14.72 -11.59
C VAL A 78 -16.27 14.62 -10.25
N GLN A 79 -17.53 14.19 -10.31
CA GLN A 79 -18.36 13.94 -9.14
C GLN A 79 -19.11 12.61 -9.31
N PRO A 80 -18.43 11.47 -9.12
CA PRO A 80 -19.10 10.17 -9.18
C PRO A 80 -20.21 10.10 -8.11
N ALA A 81 -21.35 9.51 -8.47
CA ALA A 81 -22.48 9.38 -7.55
C ALA A 81 -22.31 8.21 -6.57
N SER A 82 -21.41 7.26 -6.88
CA SER A 82 -21.17 6.07 -6.06
C SER A 82 -19.70 5.63 -6.06
N THR A 83 -19.39 4.68 -5.18
CA THR A 83 -18.06 4.05 -5.10
C THR A 83 -17.70 3.25 -6.34
N GLU A 84 -18.69 2.64 -7.00
CA GLU A 84 -18.52 1.89 -8.24
C GLU A 84 -18.26 2.78 -9.44
N GLU A 85 -18.87 3.97 -9.47
CA GLU A 85 -18.59 4.99 -10.49
C GLU A 85 -17.19 5.59 -10.31
N ALA A 86 -16.79 5.86 -9.06
CA ALA A 86 -15.42 6.25 -8.75
C ALA A 86 -14.42 5.17 -9.19
N ALA A 87 -14.73 3.89 -8.96
CA ALA A 87 -13.91 2.77 -9.41
C ALA A 87 -13.78 2.70 -10.95
N ALA A 88 -14.85 2.99 -11.69
CA ALA A 88 -14.81 3.04 -13.15
C ALA A 88 -13.89 4.16 -13.67
N LEU A 89 -13.92 5.34 -13.03
CA LEU A 89 -13.03 6.45 -13.35
C LEU A 89 -11.56 6.11 -13.06
N ILE A 90 -11.29 5.49 -11.91
CA ILE A 90 -9.97 4.97 -11.55
C ILE A 90 -9.48 3.97 -12.61
N PHE A 91 -10.32 3.02 -13.01
CA PHE A 91 -9.96 2.02 -14.03
C PHE A 91 -9.66 2.66 -15.39
N ARG A 92 -10.45 3.67 -15.79
CA ARG A 92 -10.22 4.44 -17.02
C ARG A 92 -8.86 5.12 -17.02
N SER A 93 -8.46 5.74 -15.92
CA SER A 93 -7.17 6.44 -15.79
C SER A 93 -6.00 5.44 -15.79
N ILE A 94 -6.09 4.38 -14.99
CA ILE A 94 -4.97 3.45 -14.79
C ILE A 94 -4.81 2.47 -15.97
N ASN A 95 -5.90 1.99 -16.56
CA ASN A 95 -5.89 1.03 -17.66
C ASN A 95 -6.90 1.41 -18.76
N PRO A 96 -6.61 2.47 -19.55
CA PRO A 96 -7.53 2.97 -20.57
C PRO A 96 -7.85 1.92 -21.66
N ALA A 97 -6.86 1.10 -22.05
CA ALA A 97 -7.06 0.04 -23.03
C ALA A 97 -7.99 -1.07 -22.49
N GLY A 98 -7.79 -1.49 -21.24
CA GLY A 98 -8.69 -2.43 -20.57
C GLY A 98 -10.10 -1.87 -20.41
N TYR A 99 -10.22 -0.61 -20.01
CA TYR A 99 -11.49 0.11 -19.89
C TYR A 99 -12.28 0.09 -21.21
N GLN A 100 -11.62 0.42 -22.34
CA GLN A 100 -12.24 0.38 -23.66
C GLN A 100 -12.64 -1.05 -24.07
N LYS A 101 -11.78 -2.04 -23.84
CA LYS A 101 -12.10 -3.46 -24.13
C LYS A 101 -13.31 -3.97 -23.35
N SER A 102 -13.50 -3.48 -22.12
CA SER A 102 -14.68 -3.76 -21.30
C SER A 102 -15.91 -2.93 -21.66
N ARG A 103 -15.93 -2.29 -22.85
CA ARG A 103 -17.01 -1.42 -23.34
C ARG A 103 -17.27 -0.20 -22.46
N SER A 104 -16.21 0.35 -21.86
CA SER A 104 -16.27 1.58 -21.05
C SER A 104 -17.32 1.50 -19.93
N PRO A 105 -17.16 0.58 -18.97
CA PRO A 105 -18.15 0.39 -17.92
C PRO A 105 -18.36 1.68 -17.12
N ILE A 106 -19.61 2.00 -16.80
CA ILE A 106 -19.95 3.15 -15.94
C ILE A 106 -19.72 2.82 -14.46
N ARG A 107 -19.83 1.53 -14.09
CA ARG A 107 -19.69 1.04 -12.72
C ARG A 107 -18.81 -0.21 -12.68
N ILE A 108 -17.93 -0.27 -11.69
CA ILE A 108 -17.10 -1.44 -11.40
C ILE A 108 -17.39 -1.90 -9.98
N ARG A 109 -17.71 -3.18 -9.80
CA ARG A 109 -17.94 -3.77 -8.48
C ARG A 109 -16.60 -3.96 -7.77
N GLU A 110 -16.60 -3.92 -6.44
CA GLU A 110 -15.38 -4.00 -5.64
C GLU A 110 -14.48 -5.21 -5.98
N LYS A 111 -15.09 -6.37 -6.24
CA LYS A 111 -14.37 -7.60 -6.61
C LYS A 111 -13.68 -7.54 -7.98
N ASP A 112 -14.15 -6.66 -8.86
CA ASP A 112 -13.69 -6.50 -10.24
C ASP A 112 -12.73 -5.30 -10.36
N GLU A 113 -12.42 -4.64 -9.24
CA GLU A 113 -11.50 -3.51 -9.20
C GLU A 113 -10.05 -3.94 -9.42
N ILE A 114 -9.31 -3.11 -10.15
CA ILE A 114 -7.87 -3.28 -10.29
C ILE A 114 -7.16 -3.07 -8.95
N ALA A 115 -6.23 -3.95 -8.63
CA ALA A 115 -5.39 -3.79 -7.45
C ALA A 115 -4.37 -2.66 -7.68
N VAL A 116 -4.46 -1.60 -6.88
CA VAL A 116 -3.54 -0.46 -6.93
C VAL A 116 -2.51 -0.63 -5.82
N ARG A 117 -1.26 -0.97 -6.17
CA ARG A 117 -0.13 -1.07 -5.23
C ARG A 117 0.84 0.10 -5.30
N ASP A 118 0.99 0.64 -6.50
CA ASP A 118 1.94 1.71 -6.77
C ASP A 118 1.26 3.06 -6.54
N PRO A 119 1.74 3.88 -5.58
CA PRO A 119 1.15 5.19 -5.32
C PRO A 119 1.30 6.15 -6.51
N LYS A 120 2.22 5.90 -7.47
CA LYS A 120 2.27 6.68 -8.72
C LYS A 120 1.05 6.48 -9.61
N LEU A 121 0.37 5.34 -9.52
CA LEU A 121 -0.91 5.14 -10.20
C LEU A 121 -2.02 5.96 -9.54
N VAL A 122 -1.96 6.15 -8.22
CA VAL A 122 -2.88 7.05 -7.51
C VAL A 122 -2.61 8.50 -7.90
N GLU A 123 -1.34 8.93 -7.93
CA GLU A 123 -0.95 10.26 -8.40
C GLU A 123 -1.52 10.56 -9.78
N LYS A 124 -1.37 9.63 -10.72
CA LYS A 124 -1.93 9.74 -12.07
C LYS A 124 -3.44 10.00 -12.05
N VAL A 125 -4.20 9.26 -11.25
CA VAL A 125 -5.65 9.46 -11.13
C VAL A 125 -5.98 10.84 -10.56
N LEU A 126 -5.27 11.28 -9.52
CA LEU A 126 -5.48 12.59 -8.90
C LEU A 126 -5.15 13.72 -9.89
N VAL A 127 -4.14 13.56 -10.73
CA VAL A 127 -3.80 14.49 -11.82
C VAL A 127 -4.91 14.51 -12.88
N ASP A 128 -5.30 13.35 -13.40
CA ASP A 128 -6.32 13.21 -14.45
C ASP A 128 -7.66 13.87 -14.05
N TYR A 129 -7.96 13.90 -12.75
CA TYR A 129 -9.19 14.47 -12.21
C TYR A 129 -8.99 15.75 -11.40
N SER A 130 -7.80 16.38 -11.46
CA SER A 130 -7.50 17.66 -10.80
C SER A 130 -7.93 17.69 -9.33
N ALA A 131 -7.60 16.63 -8.58
CA ALA A 131 -7.98 16.50 -7.17
C ALA A 131 -7.19 17.50 -6.31
N SER A 132 -7.87 18.30 -5.47
CA SER A 132 -7.23 19.38 -4.71
C SER A 132 -6.28 18.91 -3.61
N ASN A 133 -6.34 17.64 -3.19
CA ASN A 133 -5.41 17.04 -2.25
C ASN A 133 -4.13 16.49 -2.90
N LEU A 134 -3.98 16.60 -4.23
CA LEU A 134 -2.76 16.18 -4.95
C LEU A 134 -1.46 16.73 -4.32
N PRO A 135 -1.34 18.00 -3.90
CA PRO A 135 -0.10 18.51 -3.31
C PRO A 135 0.32 17.75 -2.04
N LYS A 136 -0.62 17.42 -1.15
CA LYS A 136 -0.34 16.60 0.05
C LYS A 136 0.11 15.19 -0.33
N PHE A 137 -0.54 14.59 -1.33
CA PHE A 137 -0.15 13.29 -1.84
C PHE A 137 1.26 13.29 -2.45
N VAL A 138 1.63 14.35 -3.18
CA VAL A 138 2.98 14.53 -3.75
C VAL A 138 4.03 14.67 -2.64
N ILE A 139 3.71 15.38 -1.55
CA ILE A 139 4.58 15.44 -0.36
C ILE A 139 4.76 14.04 0.23
N ALA A 140 3.70 13.26 0.39
CA ALA A 140 3.79 11.88 0.87
C ALA A 140 4.65 10.99 -0.06
N LEU A 141 4.51 11.13 -1.39
CA LEU A 141 5.34 10.44 -2.37
C LEU A 141 6.82 10.80 -2.27
N SER A 142 7.15 12.02 -1.85
CA SER A 142 8.54 12.48 -1.71
C SER A 142 9.32 11.73 -0.63
N LEU A 143 8.64 11.02 0.28
CA LEU A 143 9.28 10.09 1.21
C LEU A 143 10.02 8.96 0.51
N ASN A 144 9.71 8.67 -0.77
CA ASN A 144 10.25 7.54 -1.55
C ASN A 144 10.27 6.23 -0.74
N ALA A 145 9.14 5.95 -0.08
CA ALA A 145 8.98 4.79 0.78
C ALA A 145 9.20 3.49 0.00
N GLU A 146 10.18 2.68 0.42
CA GLU A 146 10.59 1.48 -0.30
C GLU A 146 9.59 0.33 -0.13
N VAL A 147 8.75 0.38 0.91
CA VAL A 147 7.69 -0.60 1.16
C VAL A 147 6.80 -0.86 -0.06
N PHE A 148 6.49 0.16 -0.88
CA PHE A 148 5.63 0.01 -2.06
C PHE A 148 6.23 -0.87 -3.16
N LYS A 149 7.57 -1.01 -3.19
CA LYS A 149 8.28 -1.85 -4.16
C LYS A 149 8.62 -3.21 -3.55
N GLU A 150 9.08 -3.22 -2.30
CA GLU A 150 9.72 -4.38 -1.70
C GLU A 150 8.73 -5.35 -1.03
N ALA A 151 7.68 -4.84 -0.35
CA ALA A 151 6.78 -5.67 0.45
C ALA A 151 6.06 -6.74 -0.39
N LYS A 152 5.71 -6.40 -1.64
CA LYS A 152 5.09 -7.32 -2.61
C LYS A 152 5.96 -8.55 -2.87
N ILE A 153 7.28 -8.37 -2.97
CA ILE A 153 8.23 -9.45 -3.28
C ILE A 153 8.21 -10.48 -2.14
N CYS A 154 8.32 -10.01 -0.89
CA CYS A 154 8.26 -10.88 0.28
C CYS A 154 6.86 -11.47 0.50
N ARG A 155 5.78 -10.71 0.26
CA ARG A 155 4.39 -11.21 0.29
C ARG A 155 4.19 -12.37 -0.68
N HIS A 156 4.68 -12.26 -1.92
CA HIS A 156 4.59 -13.36 -2.90
C HIS A 156 5.32 -14.62 -2.43
N TYR A 157 6.49 -14.48 -1.82
CA TYR A 157 7.18 -15.62 -1.23
C TYR A 157 6.35 -16.26 -0.11
N PHE A 158 5.83 -15.48 0.85
CA PHE A 158 5.04 -16.05 1.94
C PHE A 158 3.74 -16.71 1.50
N ALA A 159 3.13 -16.22 0.42
CA ALA A 159 1.91 -16.78 -0.14
C ALA A 159 2.13 -18.10 -0.91
N HIS A 160 3.27 -18.24 -1.61
CA HIS A 160 3.49 -19.35 -2.54
C HIS A 160 4.63 -20.30 -2.16
N ARG A 161 5.67 -19.79 -1.50
CA ARG A 161 6.90 -20.52 -1.13
C ARG A 161 7.53 -21.29 -2.29
N ALA A 162 7.51 -20.70 -3.48
CA ALA A 162 8.05 -21.29 -4.69
C ALA A 162 9.46 -20.77 -4.99
N ARG A 163 10.24 -21.55 -5.77
CA ARG A 163 11.63 -21.23 -6.12
C ARG A 163 11.78 -19.85 -6.78
N ASN A 164 10.93 -19.51 -7.74
CA ASN A 164 10.95 -18.20 -8.41
C ASN A 164 10.69 -17.03 -7.43
N THR A 165 9.76 -17.19 -6.47
CA THR A 165 9.51 -16.17 -5.45
C THR A 165 10.66 -16.04 -4.44
N TYR A 166 11.35 -17.15 -4.15
CA TYR A 166 12.56 -17.14 -3.35
C TYR A 166 13.70 -16.42 -4.06
N GLU A 167 13.95 -16.72 -5.33
CA GLU A 167 14.96 -16.06 -6.16
C GLU A 167 14.71 -14.56 -6.27
N ALA A 168 13.45 -14.12 -6.34
CA ALA A 168 13.11 -12.70 -6.31
C ALA A 168 13.48 -12.02 -4.97
N VAL A 169 13.29 -12.73 -3.83
CA VAL A 169 13.73 -12.23 -2.52
C VAL A 169 15.26 -12.19 -2.43
N GLN A 170 15.97 -13.17 -3.01
CA GLN A 170 17.43 -13.16 -3.08
C GLN A 170 17.95 -11.97 -3.90
N ALA A 171 17.33 -11.70 -5.05
CA ALA A 171 17.66 -10.55 -5.87
C ALA A 171 17.42 -9.23 -5.12
N LEU A 172 16.30 -9.12 -4.37
CA LEU A 172 16.05 -7.98 -3.50
C LEU A 172 17.15 -7.82 -2.45
N ALA A 173 17.53 -8.90 -1.75
CA ALA A 173 18.60 -8.87 -0.75
C ALA A 173 19.92 -8.39 -1.34
N ALA A 174 20.29 -8.89 -2.52
CA ALA A 174 21.50 -8.49 -3.24
C ALA A 174 21.48 -7.00 -3.63
N ASN A 175 20.35 -6.50 -4.13
CA ASN A 175 20.18 -5.08 -4.47
C ASN A 175 20.30 -4.17 -3.25
N LEU A 176 19.94 -4.67 -2.06
CA LEU A 176 20.11 -3.97 -0.79
C LEU A 176 21.52 -4.11 -0.20
N GLY A 177 22.44 -4.84 -0.86
CA GLY A 177 23.78 -5.11 -0.35
C GLY A 177 23.80 -6.09 0.83
N ILE A 178 22.74 -6.88 1.01
CA ILE A 178 22.60 -7.84 2.11
C ILE A 178 22.98 -9.23 1.62
N VAL A 179 24.06 -9.78 2.17
CA VAL A 179 24.58 -11.12 1.84
C VAL A 179 24.23 -12.16 2.92
N GLY A 180 24.19 -13.44 2.51
CA GLY A 180 24.00 -14.57 3.43
C GLY A 180 22.58 -14.71 3.98
N VAL A 181 21.57 -14.30 3.22
CA VAL A 181 20.17 -14.50 3.56
C VAL A 181 19.73 -15.83 2.98
N ASN A 182 19.66 -16.87 3.81
CA ASN A 182 19.22 -18.19 3.34
C ASN A 182 17.69 -18.34 3.30
N MET A 183 16.97 -17.44 3.99
CA MET A 183 15.52 -17.49 4.13
C MET A 183 14.94 -16.08 4.14
N PRO A 184 13.81 -15.82 3.45
CA PRO A 184 13.16 -14.51 3.43
C PRO A 184 12.78 -13.94 4.80
N GLU A 185 12.48 -14.78 5.78
CA GLU A 185 12.25 -14.38 7.18
C GLU A 185 13.48 -13.69 7.78
N HIS A 186 14.69 -14.14 7.40
CA HIS A 186 15.93 -13.53 7.85
C HIS A 186 16.19 -12.19 7.16
N LEU A 187 15.69 -11.99 5.94
CA LEU A 187 15.82 -10.70 5.25
C LEU A 187 15.02 -9.63 5.97
N ILE A 188 13.72 -9.86 6.17
CA ILE A 188 12.80 -8.85 6.69
C ILE A 188 13.12 -8.44 8.14
N LEU A 189 13.81 -9.31 8.89
CA LEU A 189 14.32 -9.04 10.22
C LEU A 189 15.74 -8.46 10.23
N ARG A 190 16.42 -8.38 9.09
CA ARG A 190 17.76 -7.80 8.98
C ARG A 190 17.68 -6.28 9.05
N GLY A 191 18.65 -5.68 9.73
CA GLY A 191 18.86 -4.24 9.66
C GLY A 191 19.26 -3.80 8.26
N ARG A 192 18.66 -2.72 7.75
CA ARG A 192 19.09 -2.10 6.50
C ARG A 192 20.51 -1.53 6.67
N PRO A 193 21.40 -1.69 5.68
CA PRO A 193 22.69 -1.01 5.70
C PRO A 193 22.54 0.51 5.87
N GLY A 194 23.40 1.10 6.69
CA GLY A 194 23.39 2.54 7.00
C GLY A 194 22.46 2.94 8.16
N THR A 195 21.26 2.35 8.28
CA THR A 195 20.31 2.72 9.36
C THR A 195 20.26 1.72 10.51
N GLY A 196 20.53 0.44 10.25
CA GLY A 196 20.38 -0.64 11.24
C GLY A 196 18.92 -1.00 11.57
N VAL A 197 17.94 -0.23 11.10
CA VAL A 197 16.52 -0.50 11.29
C VAL A 197 16.11 -1.75 10.52
N ARG A 198 15.39 -2.67 11.16
CA ARG A 198 14.91 -3.88 10.50
C ARG A 198 14.03 -3.52 9.31
N ILE A 199 14.19 -4.22 8.18
CA ILE A 199 13.43 -3.93 6.96
C ILE A 199 11.92 -3.85 7.22
N LEU A 200 11.37 -4.82 7.98
CA LEU A 200 9.96 -4.85 8.32
C LEU A 200 9.52 -3.66 9.19
N ASP A 201 10.33 -3.24 10.15
CA ASP A 201 10.02 -2.07 10.98
C ASP A 201 10.04 -0.79 10.14
N GLY A 202 11.01 -0.68 9.22
CA GLY A 202 11.08 0.41 8.24
C GLY A 202 9.84 0.46 7.37
N TRP A 203 9.37 -0.68 6.86
CA TRP A 203 8.14 -0.74 6.07
C TRP A 203 6.89 -0.32 6.85
N LEU A 204 6.78 -0.72 8.12
CA LEU A 204 5.66 -0.30 8.97
C LEU A 204 5.69 1.22 9.20
N ALA A 205 6.87 1.79 9.45
CA ALA A 205 7.05 3.23 9.59
C ALA A 205 6.76 3.99 8.28
N ASP A 206 7.19 3.45 7.13
CA ASP A 206 6.93 4.00 5.80
C ASP A 206 5.42 4.19 5.56
N ILE A 207 4.61 3.17 5.87
CA ILE A 207 3.15 3.23 5.68
C ILE A 207 2.48 4.21 6.64
N GLU A 208 2.91 4.24 7.90
CA GLU A 208 2.42 5.21 8.87
C GLU A 208 2.69 6.65 8.40
N ASN A 209 3.95 6.97 8.07
CA ASN A 209 4.36 8.30 7.64
C ASN A 209 3.69 8.70 6.32
N PHE A 210 3.58 7.78 5.35
CA PHE A 210 2.97 8.06 4.07
C PHE A 210 1.49 8.46 4.21
N PHE A 211 0.70 7.69 4.95
CA PHE A 211 -0.73 7.99 5.10
C PHE A 211 -1.00 9.14 6.06
N ASP A 212 -0.11 9.42 7.01
CA ASP A 212 -0.22 10.62 7.84
C ASP A 212 -0.05 11.91 7.02
N LEU A 213 0.96 11.95 6.13
CA LEU A 213 1.18 13.09 5.24
C LEU A 213 0.12 13.24 4.14
N ALA A 214 -0.47 12.13 3.68
CA ALA A 214 -1.41 12.15 2.57
C ALA A 214 -2.82 12.66 2.96
N ALA A 215 -3.17 12.72 4.25
CA ALA A 215 -4.53 12.94 4.77
C ALA A 215 -5.02 14.41 4.80
#